data_AF-A0A7J6QC21-F1
#
_entry.id   AF-A0A7J6QC21-F1
#
_cell.length_a   1.000
_cell.length_b   1.000
_cell.length_c   1.000
_cell.angle_alpha   90.00
_cell.angle_beta   90.00
_cell.angle_gamma   90.00
#
_symmetry.space_group_name_H-M   'P 1'
#
loop_
_entity.id
_entity.type
_entity.pdbx_description
1 polymer ?
#
loop_
_entity_poly.entity_id
_entity_poly.type
_entity_poly.pdbx_seq_one_letter_code
_entity_poly.pdbx_strand_id
1 'polypeptide(L)'
;MALISTARVKGAMNSVKFDPDGNHATIGSAVPLTTLKELIEQADYCGSDVLRGVVAMLRLFASEHIRNVATLGGNIATASPISDLNVIWLAAGASFQIARLESGQIEYRDVPVDEFFISYRKV
;
A
#
# COMPACT_ATOMS: atom_id res chain seq x y z
N MET A 1 19.82 17.39 4.65
CA MET A 1 18.82 16.36 4.26
C MET A 1 19.19 15.08 4.97
N ALA A 2 18.31 14.53 5.79
CA ALA A 2 18.49 13.23 6.42
C ALA A 2 17.72 12.18 5.63
N LEU A 3 18.29 10.98 5.48
CA LEU A 3 17.63 9.83 4.86
C LEU A 3 17.34 8.78 5.93
N ILE A 4 16.11 8.27 5.95
CA ILE A 4 15.68 7.22 6.87
C ILE A 4 15.17 6.05 6.02
N SER A 5 15.69 4.84 6.28
CA SER A 5 15.23 3.62 5.62
C SER A 5 14.35 2.82 6.57
N THR A 6 13.09 2.61 6.19
CA THR A 6 12.13 1.80 6.94
C THR A 6 12.12 0.33 6.52
N ALA A 7 12.96 -0.06 5.55
CA ALA A 7 12.96 -1.40 4.95
C ALA A 7 13.17 -2.55 5.97
N ARG A 8 13.82 -2.27 7.12
CA ARG A 8 14.09 -3.27 8.17
C ARG A 8 13.15 -3.18 9.38
N VAL A 9 12.14 -2.32 9.34
CA VAL A 9 11.16 -2.21 10.42
C VAL A 9 10.29 -3.46 10.42
N LYS A 10 10.43 -4.30 11.44
CA LYS A 10 9.64 -5.52 11.59
C LYS A 10 8.21 -5.20 12.02
N GLY A 11 7.29 -6.14 11.77
CA GLY A 11 5.89 -6.03 12.18
C GLY A 11 5.01 -5.44 11.08
N ALA A 12 4.09 -4.56 11.47
CA ALA A 12 2.96 -4.13 10.63
C ALA A 12 3.37 -3.53 9.27
N MET A 13 4.52 -2.85 9.19
CA MET A 13 4.97 -2.23 7.93
C MET A 13 5.34 -3.24 6.83
N ASN A 14 5.69 -4.48 7.19
CA ASN A 14 6.14 -5.52 6.25
C ASN A 14 5.24 -6.76 6.26
N SER A 15 3.98 -6.61 6.68
CA SER A 15 3.01 -7.72 6.72
C SER A 15 1.85 -7.50 5.77
N VAL A 16 1.33 -8.58 5.20
CA VAL A 16 0.04 -8.61 4.52
C VAL A 16 -0.87 -9.54 5.31
N LYS A 17 -2.06 -9.06 5.67
CA LYS A 17 -3.07 -9.83 6.39
C LYS A 17 -4.37 -9.74 5.63
N PHE A 18 -4.92 -10.89 5.31
CA PHE A 18 -6.26 -11.02 4.73
C PHE A 18 -7.23 -11.39 5.84
N ASP A 19 -8.39 -10.74 5.86
CA ASP A 19 -9.47 -11.08 6.76
C ASP A 19 -10.01 -12.49 6.39
N PRO A 20 -10.14 -13.42 7.36
CA PRO A 20 -10.77 -14.71 7.12
C PRO A 20 -12.17 -14.62 6.48
N ASP A 21 -12.91 -13.54 6.77
CA ASP A 21 -14.28 -13.36 6.26
C ASP A 21 -14.33 -12.79 4.84
N GLY A 22 -13.18 -12.50 4.21
CA GLY A 22 -13.16 -12.01 2.83
C GLY A 22 -13.34 -10.50 2.68
N ASN A 23 -13.66 -9.78 3.76
CA ASN A 23 -14.16 -8.40 3.68
C ASN A 23 -13.09 -7.33 3.56
N HIS A 24 -11.90 -7.54 4.13
CA HIS A 24 -10.84 -6.55 4.11
C HIS A 24 -9.43 -7.16 4.05
N ALA A 25 -8.46 -6.36 3.63
CA ALA A 25 -7.05 -6.72 3.67
C ALA A 25 -6.23 -5.56 4.25
N THR A 26 -5.30 -5.88 5.14
CA THR A 26 -4.34 -4.91 5.70
C THR A 26 -2.96 -5.17 5.10
N ILE A 27 -2.42 -4.17 4.41
CA ILE A 27 -1.14 -4.28 3.70
C ILE A 27 -0.17 -3.25 4.28
N GLY A 28 0.99 -3.73 4.74
CA GLY A 28 2.06 -2.87 5.25
C GLY A 28 2.68 -1.97 4.18
N SER A 29 3.01 -0.73 4.55
CA SER A 29 3.53 0.28 3.62
C SER A 29 4.94 -0.01 3.09
N ALA A 30 5.73 -0.84 3.77
CA ALA A 30 7.07 -1.23 3.32
C ALA A 30 7.09 -2.49 2.45
N VAL A 31 5.94 -3.14 2.22
CA VAL A 31 5.83 -4.34 1.38
C VAL A 31 6.24 -4.01 -0.07
N PRO A 32 7.20 -4.75 -0.66
CA PRO A 32 7.55 -4.61 -2.07
C PRO A 32 6.37 -4.98 -2.99
N LEU A 33 6.26 -4.30 -4.13
CA LEU A 33 5.17 -4.54 -5.08
C LEU A 33 5.16 -5.97 -5.63
N THR A 34 6.32 -6.59 -5.82
CA THR A 34 6.40 -8.01 -6.21
C THR A 34 5.81 -8.92 -5.13
N THR A 35 6.20 -8.72 -3.86
CA THR A 35 5.67 -9.51 -2.74
C THR A 35 4.16 -9.32 -2.58
N LEU A 36 3.67 -8.09 -2.73
CA LEU A 36 2.22 -7.83 -2.71
C LEU A 36 1.50 -8.62 -3.80
N LYS A 37 2.00 -8.58 -5.05
CA LYS A 37 1.41 -9.33 -6.17
C LYS A 37 1.38 -10.83 -5.89
N GLU A 38 2.50 -11.41 -5.47
CA GLU A 38 2.63 -12.85 -5.20
C GLU A 38 1.68 -13.31 -4.09
N LEU A 39 1.57 -12.53 -3.01
CA LEU A 39 0.68 -12.87 -1.89
C LEU A 39 -0.79 -12.80 -2.28
N ILE A 40 -1.20 -11.82 -3.08
CA ILE A 40 -2.58 -11.74 -3.60
C ILE A 40 -2.86 -12.95 -4.51
N GLU A 41 -1.92 -13.31 -5.38
CA GLU A 41 -2.07 -14.47 -6.29
C GLU A 41 -2.13 -15.80 -5.55
N GLN A 42 -1.35 -15.95 -4.47
CA GLN A 42 -1.31 -17.18 -3.65
C GLN A 42 -2.53 -17.33 -2.73
N ALA A 43 -3.09 -16.21 -2.25
CA ALA A 43 -4.18 -16.25 -1.29
C ALA A 43 -5.49 -16.81 -1.88
N ASP A 44 -5.55 -17.08 -3.19
CA ASP A 44 -6.75 -17.43 -3.95
C ASP A 44 -7.96 -16.67 -3.41
N TYR A 45 -7.77 -15.36 -3.15
CA TYR A 45 -8.71 -14.55 -2.39
C TYR A 45 -9.89 -14.25 -3.33
N CYS A 46 -10.77 -15.23 -3.45
CA CYS A 46 -11.85 -15.38 -4.41
C CYS A 46 -12.92 -14.28 -4.34
N GLY A 47 -12.83 -13.33 -3.41
CA GLY A 47 -13.91 -12.38 -3.11
C GLY A 47 -13.67 -10.92 -3.51
N SER A 48 -12.45 -10.49 -3.87
CA SER A 48 -12.16 -9.06 -4.10
C SER A 48 -11.72 -8.77 -5.54
N ASP A 49 -12.65 -8.27 -6.36
CA ASP A 49 -12.36 -7.75 -7.70
C ASP A 49 -11.29 -6.64 -7.67
N VAL A 50 -11.19 -5.90 -6.55
CA VAL A 50 -10.15 -4.89 -6.34
C VAL A 50 -8.76 -5.52 -6.34
N LEU A 51 -8.52 -6.55 -5.54
CA LEU A 51 -7.20 -7.20 -5.46
C LEU A 51 -6.81 -7.86 -6.78
N ARG A 52 -7.77 -8.41 -7.52
CA ARG A 52 -7.55 -8.89 -8.91
C ARG A 52 -7.13 -7.75 -9.83
N GLY A 53 -7.78 -6.59 -9.71
CA GLY A 53 -7.39 -5.36 -10.41
C GLY A 53 -5.97 -4.92 -10.08
N VAL A 54 -5.58 -4.96 -8.81
CA VAL A 54 -4.20 -4.66 -8.36
C VAL A 54 -3.19 -5.59 -9.05
N VAL A 55 -3.44 -6.90 -9.05
CA VAL A 55 -2.55 -7.88 -9.71
C VAL A 55 -2.48 -7.64 -11.21
N ALA A 56 -3.61 -7.40 -11.86
CA ALA A 56 -3.66 -7.10 -13.30
C ALA A 56 -2.83 -5.85 -13.62
N MET A 57 -2.95 -4.80 -12.81
CA MET A 57 -2.17 -3.57 -12.98
C MET A 57 -0.67 -3.80 -12.72
N LEU A 58 -0.30 -4.54 -11.68
CA LEU A 58 1.10 -4.85 -11.35
C LEU A 58 1.81 -5.69 -12.41
N ARG A 59 1.07 -6.48 -13.21
CA ARG A 59 1.64 -7.20 -14.36
C ARG A 59 2.08 -6.26 -15.49
N LEU A 60 1.43 -5.11 -15.61
CA LEU A 60 1.76 -4.07 -16.59
C LEU A 60 2.73 -3.01 -16.03
N PHE A 61 2.82 -2.90 -14.70
CA PHE A 61 3.61 -1.88 -14.02
C PHE A 61 5.10 -2.20 -14.01
N ALA A 62 5.88 -1.41 -14.76
CA ALA A 62 7.35 -1.41 -14.75
C ALA A 62 8.01 -2.80 -14.97
N SER A 63 9.33 -2.86 -14.82
CA SER A 63 10.07 -4.12 -14.83
C SER A 63 10.10 -4.77 -13.44
N GLU A 64 10.40 -6.07 -13.42
CA GLU A 64 10.49 -6.83 -12.17
C GLU A 64 11.51 -6.26 -11.18
N HIS A 65 12.68 -5.82 -11.67
CA HIS A 65 13.70 -5.17 -10.86
C HIS A 65 13.17 -3.95 -10.09
N ILE A 66 12.32 -3.14 -10.73
CA ILE A 66 11.69 -1.99 -10.09
C ILE A 66 10.67 -2.45 -9.05
N ARG A 67 9.81 -3.42 -9.37
CA ARG A 67 8.79 -3.93 -8.43
C ARG A 67 9.39 -4.64 -7.21
N ASN A 68 10.58 -5.22 -7.33
CA ASN A 68 11.28 -5.88 -6.24
C ASN A 68 11.76 -4.90 -5.16
N VAL A 69 11.91 -3.61 -5.49
CA VAL A 69 12.39 -2.57 -4.55
C VAL A 69 11.37 -1.48 -4.28
N ALA A 70 10.43 -1.24 -5.20
CA ALA A 70 9.34 -0.29 -4.99
C ALA A 70 8.41 -0.83 -3.92
N THR A 71 8.11 -0.01 -2.90
CA THR A 71 7.18 -0.36 -1.83
C THR A 71 5.81 0.23 -2.08
N LEU A 72 4.76 -0.38 -1.52
CA LEU A 72 3.40 0.13 -1.62
C LEU A 72 3.29 1.58 -1.08
N GLY A 73 3.85 1.83 0.10
CA GLY A 73 3.84 3.15 0.73
C GLY A 73 4.63 4.18 -0.06
N GLY A 74 5.74 3.77 -0.70
CA GLY A 74 6.50 4.64 -1.59
C GLY A 74 5.69 5.03 -2.83
N ASN A 75 4.97 4.09 -3.43
CA ASN A 75 4.08 4.34 -4.56
C ASN A 75 2.94 5.32 -4.17
N ILE A 76 2.29 5.10 -3.02
CA ILE A 76 1.22 5.94 -2.49
C ILE A 76 1.73 7.35 -2.15
N ALA A 77 2.74 7.46 -1.28
CA ALA A 77 3.23 8.74 -0.75
C ALA A 77 3.94 9.61 -1.80
N THR A 78 4.40 9.02 -2.91
CA THR A 78 4.89 9.79 -4.07
C THR A 78 3.79 10.66 -4.67
N ALA A 79 2.51 10.26 -4.52
CA ALA A 79 1.33 10.99 -4.96
C ALA A 79 1.44 11.50 -6.40
N SER A 80 1.93 10.63 -7.28
CA SER A 80 1.97 10.91 -8.71
C SER A 80 0.55 10.92 -9.27
N PRO A 81 0.11 11.97 -10.00
CA PRO A 81 -1.21 12.00 -10.64
C PRO A 81 -1.43 10.87 -11.66
N ILE A 82 -0.34 10.26 -12.15
CA ILE A 82 -0.36 9.13 -13.08
C ILE A 82 -0.04 7.80 -12.38
N SER A 83 -0.17 7.73 -11.05
CA SER A 83 0.03 6.46 -10.34
C SER A 83 -1.15 5.52 -10.61
N ASP A 84 -0.87 4.40 -11.26
CA ASP A 84 -1.90 3.42 -11.61
C ASP A 84 -2.59 2.82 -10.37
N LEU A 85 -1.82 2.52 -9.31
CA LEU A 85 -2.37 1.92 -8.09
C LEU A 85 -3.19 2.90 -7.26
N ASN A 86 -2.86 4.20 -7.27
CA ASN A 86 -3.61 5.20 -6.49
C ASN A 86 -5.06 5.32 -6.97
N VAL A 87 -5.30 5.15 -8.27
CA VAL A 87 -6.66 5.13 -8.83
C VAL A 87 -7.45 3.93 -8.33
N ILE A 88 -6.81 2.76 -8.20
CA ILE A 88 -7.46 1.55 -7.67
C ILE A 88 -7.82 1.74 -6.19
N TRP A 89 -6.91 2.30 -5.38
CA TRP A 89 -7.19 2.57 -3.98
C TRP A 89 -8.35 3.54 -3.79
N LEU A 90 -8.39 4.60 -4.62
CA LEU A 90 -9.48 5.57 -4.64
C LEU A 90 -10.81 4.90 -5.00
N ALA A 91 -10.84 4.11 -6.07
CA ALA A 91 -12.06 3.40 -6.49
C ALA A 91 -12.54 2.35 -5.47
N ALA A 92 -11.62 1.77 -4.72
CA ALA A 92 -11.91 0.80 -3.66
C ALA A 92 -12.35 1.44 -2.33
N GLY A 93 -12.32 2.77 -2.21
CA GLY A 93 -12.60 3.45 -0.94
C GLY A 93 -11.62 3.05 0.17
N ALA A 94 -10.36 2.85 -0.17
CA ALA A 94 -9.34 2.43 0.79
C ALA A 94 -9.14 3.46 1.92
N SER A 95 -8.65 3.01 3.07
CA SER A 95 -8.22 3.87 4.17
C SER A 95 -6.74 3.66 4.44
N PHE A 96 -6.01 4.74 4.71
CA PHE A 96 -4.60 4.72 5.04
C PHE A 96 -4.39 5.04 6.52
N GLN A 97 -3.84 4.08 7.23
CA GLN A 97 -3.48 4.26 8.63
C GLN A 97 -2.10 4.93 8.74
N ILE A 98 -2.06 6.11 9.35
CA ILE A 98 -0.86 6.91 9.56
C ILE A 98 -0.48 6.85 11.03
N ALA A 99 0.77 6.46 11.29
CA ALA A 99 1.34 6.44 12.62
C ALA A 99 2.15 7.72 12.90
N ARG A 100 2.02 8.28 14.10
CA ARG A 100 2.82 9.39 14.61
C ARG A 100 3.38 9.04 15.98
N LEU A 101 4.63 9.40 16.24
CA LEU A 101 5.19 9.36 17.58
C LEU A 101 4.88 10.69 18.29
N GLU A 102 4.09 10.65 19.36
CA GLU A 102 3.73 11.80 20.18
C GLU A 102 3.96 11.44 21.65
N SER A 103 4.71 12.28 22.37
CA SER A 103 5.03 12.06 23.80
C SER A 103 5.59 10.67 24.16
N GLY A 104 6.31 10.03 23.23
CA GLY A 104 6.88 8.68 23.43
C GLY A 104 5.90 7.52 23.17
N GLN A 105 4.68 7.80 22.72
CA GLN A 105 3.69 6.81 22.33
C GLN A 105 3.38 6.90 20.83
N ILE A 106 3.05 5.77 20.22
CA ILE A 106 2.62 5.73 18.83
C ILE A 106 1.12 5.92 18.80
N GLU A 107 0.68 7.01 18.17
CA GLU A 107 -0.72 7.28 17.87
C GLU A 107 -1.00 6.93 16.42
N TYR A 108 -2.22 6.45 16.15
CA TYR A 108 -2.66 6.08 14.82
C TYR A 108 -3.89 6.91 14.44
N ARG A 109 -3.94 7.33 13.18
CA ARG A 109 -5.16 7.87 12.57
C ARG A 109 -5.42 7.18 11.24
N ASP A 110 -6.67 6.87 10.98
CA ASP A 110 -7.12 6.38 9.68
C ASP A 110 -7.55 7.58 8.82
N VAL A 111 -7.09 7.61 7.58
CA VAL A 111 -7.39 8.68 6.62
C VAL A 111 -7.99 8.06 5.37
N PRO A 112 -9.23 8.39 4.99
CA PRO A 112 -9.81 8.00 3.71
C PRO A 112 -8.92 8.41 2.54
N VAL A 113 -8.82 7.57 1.52
CA VAL A 113 -7.97 7.80 0.34
C VAL A 113 -8.28 9.10 -0.42
N ASP A 114 -9.56 9.51 -0.45
CA ASP A 114 -10.04 10.74 -1.08
C ASP A 114 -9.63 12.01 -0.31
N GLU A 115 -9.39 11.90 0.99
CA GLU A 115 -8.84 12.98 1.82
C GLU A 115 -7.31 12.98 1.91
N PHE A 116 -6.67 11.85 1.58
CA PHE A 116 -5.23 11.68 1.71
C PHE A 116 -4.44 12.47 0.66
N PHE A 117 -4.96 12.61 -0.56
CA PHE A 117 -4.26 13.33 -1.64
C PHE A 117 -4.69 14.79 -1.70
N ILE A 118 -3.91 15.70 -1.10
CA ILE A 118 -4.29 17.10 -0.88
C ILE A 118 -4.09 17.95 -2.15
N SER A 119 -2.96 17.79 -2.83
CA SER A 119 -2.63 18.52 -4.06
C SER A 119 -1.54 17.77 -4.83
N TYR A 120 -1.07 18.34 -5.96
CA TYR A 120 -0.02 17.73 -6.77
C TYR A 120 1.20 17.31 -5.91
N ARG A 121 1.45 15.99 -5.84
CA ARG A 121 2.53 15.36 -5.06
C ARG A 121 2.53 15.74 -3.57
N LYS A 122 1.35 15.99 -3.00
CA LYS A 122 1.18 16.32 -1.58
C LYS A 122 0.16 15.39 -0.93
N VAL A 123 0.58 14.79 0.18
CA VAL A 123 -0.20 13.90 1.06
C VAL A 123 -0.24 14.44 2.47
#